data_AF-A0A2T6IWH7-F1
#
_entry.id   AF-A0A2T6IWH7-F1
#
_cell.length_a   1.000
_cell.length_b   1.000
_cell.length_c   1.000
_cell.angle_alpha   90.00
_cell.angle_beta   90.00
_cell.angle_gamma   90.00
#
_symmetry.space_group_name_H-M   'P 1'
#
loop_
_entity.id
_entity.type
_entity.pdbx_description
1 polymer ?
#
loop_
_entity_poly.entity_id
_entity_poly.type
_entity_poly.pdbx_seq_one_letter_code
_entity_poly.pdbx_strand_id
1 'polypeptide(L)'
;MAGPLVSSYISRTIGDMEDFHTKTEAGVQTVVKNDDVKTLLAVRHHIAEMEKQKDHFLLQRETVHAVLSYLETHGASVETNVRALKSAANKYNALERLVKKREKEIQGSSNAEALRTRKRIAEFEQTVKETQSTMNALDFYFFQRGIHTATESMDQVEERVTAYTATVNELETLASSFGFVEELVPAKTAIAGILDELANVRCFWEFTRKSLQTFDELLETPWGEVDALNVEQDVKRLQKGLKDLKIDRKCDAYLGLHETLKRWLVFLPLVAELRDGAMRERHWAELLRVVHAQCTEISNEMPLKTIEQLQLWSFQGPVEEITDRAKQEAVMEKTLQMLEATWSEVPFDLERHKDTDVVLLNTTEENFEMLEEHLVHCQNMITSR
;
A
#
# COMPACT_ATOMS: atom_id res chain seq x y z
N MET A 1 0.12 -70.78 25.43
CA MET A 1 1.08 -69.74 25.87
C MET A 1 0.77 -68.45 25.11
N ALA A 2 0.42 -67.36 25.80
CA ALA A 2 0.26 -66.06 25.15
C ALA A 2 1.61 -65.66 24.51
N GLY A 3 1.60 -65.29 23.23
CA GLY A 3 2.83 -64.85 22.55
C GLY A 3 3.39 -63.56 23.16
N PRO A 4 4.71 -63.32 23.07
CA PRO A 4 5.38 -62.16 23.70
C PRO A 4 4.80 -60.81 23.27
N LEU A 5 4.27 -60.71 22.03
CA LEU A 5 3.62 -59.52 21.52
C LEU A 5 2.31 -59.16 22.27
N VAL A 6 1.49 -60.17 22.57
CA VAL A 6 0.19 -59.95 23.26
C VAL A 6 0.42 -59.59 24.73
N SER A 7 1.38 -60.25 25.38
CA SER A 7 1.77 -59.92 26.76
C SER A 7 2.36 -58.51 26.88
N SER A 8 3.18 -58.11 25.91
CA SER A 8 3.74 -56.76 25.81
C SER A 8 2.65 -55.71 25.59
N TYR A 9 1.69 -55.97 24.69
CA TYR A 9 0.54 -55.08 24.44
C TYR A 9 -0.30 -54.84 25.70
N ILE A 10 -0.66 -55.91 26.42
CA ILE A 10 -1.44 -55.82 27.68
C ILE A 10 -0.66 -55.01 28.72
N SER A 11 0.61 -55.34 28.93
CA SER A 11 1.45 -54.69 29.95
C SER A 11 1.65 -53.21 29.64
N ARG A 12 1.90 -52.87 28.36
CA ARG A 12 2.06 -51.49 27.90
C ARG A 12 0.77 -50.68 28.05
N THR A 13 -0.37 -51.23 27.63
CA THR A 13 -1.65 -50.52 27.71
C THR A 13 -2.01 -50.24 29.18
N ILE A 14 -1.84 -51.21 30.07
CA ILE A 14 -2.06 -51.00 31.51
C ILE A 14 -1.06 -49.98 32.08
N GLY A 15 0.21 -50.03 31.67
CA GLY A 15 1.23 -49.05 32.05
C GLY A 15 0.86 -47.63 31.63
N ASP A 16 0.44 -47.43 30.37
CA ASP A 16 0.01 -46.14 29.85
C ASP A 16 -1.19 -45.58 30.65
N MET A 17 -2.12 -46.43 31.10
CA MET A 17 -3.23 -46.04 31.98
C MET A 17 -2.75 -45.60 33.37
N GLU A 18 -1.78 -46.32 33.96
CA GLU A 18 -1.21 -45.97 35.27
C GLU A 18 -0.36 -44.70 35.21
N ASP A 19 0.40 -44.50 34.13
CA ASP A 19 1.19 -43.29 33.89
C ASP A 19 0.28 -42.07 33.73
N PHE A 20 -0.79 -42.19 32.95
CA PHE A 20 -1.79 -41.14 32.81
C PHE A 20 -2.44 -40.80 34.15
N HIS A 21 -2.82 -41.82 34.93
CA HIS A 21 -3.40 -41.63 36.25
C HIS A 21 -2.46 -40.86 37.17
N THR A 22 -1.19 -41.30 37.28
CA THR A 22 -0.19 -40.69 38.17
C THR A 22 0.08 -39.24 37.79
N LYS A 23 0.21 -38.95 36.48
CA LYS A 23 0.44 -37.59 35.97
C LYS A 23 -0.76 -36.68 36.22
N THR A 24 -1.97 -37.16 35.95
CA THR A 24 -3.20 -36.37 36.08
C THR A 24 -3.59 -36.16 37.54
N GLU A 25 -3.39 -37.16 38.40
CA GLU A 25 -3.61 -37.05 39.85
C GLU A 25 -2.67 -36.01 40.46
N ALA A 26 -1.37 -36.07 40.16
CA ALA A 26 -0.40 -35.08 40.63
C ALA A 26 -0.78 -33.66 40.16
N GLY A 27 -1.19 -33.52 38.89
CA GLY A 27 -1.62 -32.24 38.32
C GLY A 27 -2.87 -31.67 38.97
N VAL A 28 -3.91 -32.48 39.18
CA VAL A 28 -5.21 -32.08 39.78
C VAL A 28 -5.08 -31.79 41.29
N GLN A 29 -4.10 -32.39 41.97
CA GLN A 29 -3.85 -32.13 43.38
C GLN A 29 -3.00 -30.88 43.64
N THR A 30 -2.42 -30.25 42.61
CA THR A 30 -1.63 -29.02 42.79
C THR A 30 -2.45 -27.94 43.49
N VAL A 31 -1.80 -27.23 44.42
CA VAL A 31 -2.45 -26.22 45.24
C VAL A 31 -2.54 -24.91 44.46
N VAL A 32 -3.77 -24.52 44.09
CA VAL A 32 -4.04 -23.22 43.46
C VAL A 32 -4.10 -22.16 44.56
N LYS A 33 -3.16 -21.21 44.54
CA LYS A 33 -3.20 -20.02 45.41
C LYS A 33 -4.15 -18.97 44.81
N ASN A 34 -4.64 -18.05 45.64
CA ASN A 34 -5.42 -16.90 45.15
C ASN A 34 -4.59 -16.10 44.13
N ASP A 35 -5.22 -15.75 43.00
CA ASP A 35 -4.64 -15.05 41.85
C ASP A 35 -3.49 -15.76 41.10
N ASP A 36 -3.24 -17.05 41.37
CA ASP A 36 -2.28 -17.84 40.58
C ASP A 36 -2.96 -18.44 39.34
N VAL A 37 -3.06 -17.63 38.28
CA VAL A 37 -3.67 -18.01 37.01
C VAL A 37 -2.94 -19.19 36.37
N LYS A 38 -1.61 -19.27 36.45
CA LYS A 38 -0.84 -20.33 35.79
C LYS A 38 -1.16 -21.70 36.37
N THR A 39 -1.21 -21.82 37.69
CA THR A 39 -1.55 -23.11 38.34
C THR A 39 -3.03 -23.46 38.14
N LEU A 40 -3.93 -22.47 38.16
CA LEU A 40 -5.35 -22.68 37.84
C LEU A 40 -5.54 -23.26 36.43
N LEU A 41 -4.84 -22.70 35.44
CA LEU A 41 -4.90 -23.19 34.05
C LEU A 41 -4.31 -24.58 33.90
N ALA A 42 -3.22 -24.90 34.63
CA ALA A 42 -2.64 -26.24 34.63
C ALA A 42 -3.61 -27.28 35.20
N VAL A 43 -4.27 -26.99 36.32
CA VAL A 43 -5.31 -27.87 36.90
C VAL A 43 -6.47 -28.04 35.93
N ARG A 44 -6.98 -26.95 35.33
CA ARG A 44 -8.05 -27.03 34.33
C ARG A 44 -7.66 -27.86 33.11
N HIS A 45 -6.42 -27.74 32.64
CA HIS A 45 -5.92 -28.55 31.54
C HIS A 45 -5.96 -30.04 31.86
N HIS A 46 -5.52 -30.46 33.06
CA HIS A 46 -5.62 -31.85 33.49
C HIS A 46 -7.08 -32.34 33.64
N ILE A 47 -7.99 -31.48 34.09
CA ILE A 47 -9.43 -31.79 34.15
C ILE A 47 -10.01 -31.99 32.74
N ALA A 48 -9.72 -31.08 31.80
CA ALA A 48 -10.20 -31.17 30.43
C ALA A 48 -9.61 -32.37 29.67
N GLU A 49 -8.33 -32.66 29.88
CA GLU A 49 -7.66 -33.83 29.28
C GLU A 49 -8.27 -35.15 29.81
N MET A 50 -8.67 -35.20 31.08
CA MET A 50 -9.37 -36.35 31.64
C MET A 50 -10.71 -36.62 30.95
N GLU A 51 -11.51 -35.58 30.68
CA GLU A 51 -12.78 -35.76 29.97
C GLU A 51 -12.55 -36.16 28.50
N LYS A 52 -11.50 -35.62 27.85
CA LYS A 52 -11.13 -35.97 26.46
C LYS A 52 -10.66 -37.42 26.31
N GLN A 53 -9.92 -37.94 27.28
CA GLN A 53 -9.37 -39.30 27.22
C GLN A 53 -10.35 -40.39 27.69
N LYS A 54 -11.52 -40.01 28.19
CA LYS A 54 -12.50 -40.92 28.79
C LYS A 54 -12.92 -42.07 27.87
N ASP A 55 -13.30 -41.75 26.65
CA ASP A 55 -13.73 -42.76 25.67
C ASP A 55 -12.56 -43.65 25.23
N HIS A 56 -11.36 -43.07 25.12
CA HIS A 56 -10.15 -43.80 24.80
C HIS A 56 -9.79 -44.83 25.88
N PHE A 57 -9.83 -44.42 27.15
CA PHE A 57 -9.58 -45.31 28.28
C PHE A 57 -10.64 -46.40 28.43
N LEU A 58 -11.90 -46.08 28.16
CA LEU A 58 -12.99 -47.05 28.17
C LEU A 58 -12.74 -48.15 27.11
N LEU A 59 -12.40 -47.75 25.88
CA LEU A 59 -12.07 -48.66 24.79
C LEU A 59 -10.83 -49.51 25.09
N GLN A 60 -9.74 -48.92 25.59
CA GLN A 60 -8.53 -49.64 25.98
C GLN A 60 -8.84 -50.71 27.03
N ARG A 61 -9.61 -50.35 28.06
CA ARG A 61 -10.01 -51.28 29.12
C ARG A 61 -10.82 -52.44 28.58
N GLU A 62 -11.81 -52.18 27.73
CA GLU A 62 -12.65 -53.22 27.14
C GLU A 62 -11.86 -54.15 26.21
N THR A 63 -10.96 -53.57 25.42
CA THR A 63 -10.07 -54.33 24.52
C THR A 63 -9.15 -55.26 25.30
N VAL A 64 -8.47 -54.74 26.33
CA VAL A 64 -7.58 -55.55 27.18
C VAL A 64 -8.37 -56.63 27.93
N HIS A 65 -9.58 -56.30 28.43
CA HIS A 65 -10.44 -57.29 29.07
C HIS A 65 -10.81 -58.42 28.09
N ALA A 66 -11.24 -58.11 26.87
CA ALA A 66 -11.58 -59.11 25.85
C ALA A 66 -10.39 -60.02 25.51
N VAL A 67 -9.19 -59.43 25.36
CA VAL A 67 -7.95 -60.20 25.11
C VAL A 67 -7.63 -61.12 26.30
N LEU A 68 -7.75 -60.63 27.53
CA LEU A 68 -7.51 -61.44 28.73
C LEU A 68 -8.51 -62.60 28.85
N SER A 69 -9.81 -62.38 28.59
CA SER A 69 -10.82 -63.44 28.58
C SER A 69 -10.56 -64.47 27.48
N TYR A 70 -10.10 -64.04 26.30
CA TYR A 70 -9.69 -64.96 25.24
C TYR A 70 -8.48 -65.81 25.66
N LEU A 71 -7.47 -65.21 26.28
CA LEU A 71 -6.28 -65.94 26.75
C LEU A 71 -6.61 -66.94 27.87
N GLU A 72 -7.56 -66.60 28.74
CA GLU A 72 -8.06 -67.47 29.82
C GLU A 72 -8.76 -68.73 29.26
N THR A 73 -9.64 -68.56 28.27
CA THR A 73 -10.31 -69.70 27.60
C THR A 73 -9.34 -70.63 26.86
N HIS A 74 -8.13 -70.14 26.53
CA HIS A 74 -7.05 -70.90 25.91
C HIS A 74 -5.99 -71.40 26.92
N GLY A 75 -6.30 -71.38 28.23
CA GLY A 75 -5.48 -71.96 29.28
C GLY A 75 -4.24 -71.15 29.68
N ALA A 76 -4.17 -69.86 29.36
CA ALA A 76 -3.10 -68.99 29.83
C ALA A 76 -3.38 -68.44 31.24
N SER A 77 -2.35 -68.33 32.08
CA SER A 77 -2.47 -67.65 33.37
C SER A 77 -2.58 -66.15 33.17
N VAL A 78 -3.76 -65.59 33.45
CA VAL A 78 -4.07 -64.17 33.28
C VAL A 78 -4.35 -63.43 34.60
N GLU A 79 -4.36 -64.13 35.73
CA GLU A 79 -4.79 -63.57 37.02
C GLU A 79 -4.06 -62.28 37.43
N THR A 80 -2.75 -62.21 37.21
CA THR A 80 -1.94 -61.02 37.52
C THR A 80 -2.36 -59.83 36.65
N ASN A 81 -2.59 -60.05 35.36
CA ASN A 81 -3.00 -59.02 34.42
C ASN A 81 -4.44 -58.56 34.68
N VAL A 82 -5.34 -59.49 35.03
CA VAL A 82 -6.72 -59.19 35.42
C VAL A 82 -6.74 -58.35 36.71
N ARG A 83 -5.90 -58.69 37.69
CA ARG A 83 -5.71 -57.87 38.91
C ARG A 83 -5.16 -56.48 38.59
N ALA A 84 -4.17 -56.37 37.71
CA ALA A 84 -3.59 -55.10 37.29
C ALA A 84 -4.62 -54.21 36.55
N LEU A 85 -5.38 -54.78 35.60
CA LEU A 85 -6.44 -54.06 34.89
C LEU A 85 -7.54 -53.57 35.84
N LYS A 86 -7.95 -54.40 36.81
CA LYS A 86 -8.94 -54.03 37.83
C LYS A 86 -8.41 -52.92 38.74
N SER A 87 -7.12 -52.98 39.10
CA SER A 87 -6.44 -51.92 39.86
C SER A 87 -6.43 -50.60 39.10
N ALA A 88 -6.01 -50.60 37.82
CA ALA A 88 -6.00 -49.43 36.95
C ALA A 88 -7.40 -48.82 36.77
N ALA A 89 -8.43 -49.65 36.58
CA ALA A 89 -9.82 -49.19 36.50
C ALA A 89 -10.31 -48.54 37.82
N ASN A 90 -9.93 -49.09 38.97
CA ASN A 90 -10.27 -48.51 40.27
C ASN A 90 -9.56 -47.16 40.49
N LYS A 91 -8.27 -47.08 40.15
CA LYS A 91 -7.48 -45.83 40.17
C LYS A 91 -8.11 -44.77 39.28
N TYR A 92 -8.53 -45.13 38.07
CA TYR A 92 -9.24 -44.23 37.16
C TYR A 92 -10.57 -43.73 37.75
N ASN A 93 -11.41 -44.61 38.29
CA ASN A 93 -12.66 -44.21 38.93
C ASN A 93 -12.45 -43.30 40.16
N ALA A 94 -11.38 -43.54 40.93
CA ALA A 94 -11.01 -42.67 42.05
C ALA A 94 -10.56 -41.29 41.54
N LEU A 95 -9.77 -41.25 40.47
CA LEU A 95 -9.36 -40.01 39.80
C LEU A 95 -10.57 -39.24 39.26
N GLU A 96 -11.57 -39.90 38.66
CA GLU A 96 -12.80 -39.24 38.21
C GLU A 96 -13.55 -38.55 39.37
N ARG A 97 -13.64 -39.20 40.53
CA ARG A 97 -14.24 -38.60 41.73
C ARG A 97 -13.42 -37.41 42.23
N LEU A 98 -12.10 -37.53 42.23
CA LEU A 98 -11.18 -36.47 42.62
C LEU A 98 -11.30 -35.25 41.69
N VAL A 99 -11.32 -35.48 40.38
CA VAL A 99 -11.51 -34.45 39.34
C VAL A 99 -12.82 -33.72 39.55
N LYS A 100 -13.95 -34.43 39.70
CA LYS A 100 -15.26 -33.81 39.96
C LYS A 100 -15.29 -32.98 41.25
N LYS A 101 -14.58 -33.42 42.29
CA LYS A 101 -14.46 -32.65 43.54
C LYS A 101 -13.63 -31.38 43.32
N ARG A 102 -12.46 -31.51 42.69
CA ARG A 102 -11.56 -30.38 42.41
C ARG A 102 -12.18 -29.37 41.46
N GLU A 103 -12.88 -29.81 40.44
CA GLU A 103 -13.61 -28.94 39.51
C GLU A 103 -14.60 -28.03 40.26
N LYS A 104 -15.38 -28.58 41.20
CA LYS A 104 -16.28 -27.79 42.06
C LYS A 104 -15.54 -26.80 42.97
N GLU A 105 -14.40 -27.20 43.53
CA GLU A 105 -13.59 -26.33 44.40
C GLU A 105 -13.00 -25.14 43.64
N ILE A 106 -12.52 -25.36 42.41
CA ILE A 106 -11.91 -24.30 41.60
C ILE A 106 -12.93 -23.51 40.76
N GLN A 107 -14.19 -23.94 40.68
CA GLN A 107 -15.22 -23.33 39.83
C GLN A 107 -15.37 -21.82 40.07
N GLY A 108 -15.35 -21.38 41.33
CA GLY A 108 -15.48 -19.97 41.69
C GLY A 108 -14.33 -19.12 41.13
N SER A 109 -13.08 -19.53 41.41
CA SER A 109 -11.88 -18.86 40.90
C SER A 109 -11.79 -18.93 39.38
N SER A 110 -12.18 -20.05 38.78
CA SER A 110 -12.23 -20.22 37.33
C SER A 110 -13.23 -19.27 36.66
N ASN A 111 -14.43 -19.12 37.23
CA ASN A 111 -15.44 -18.21 36.68
C ASN A 111 -15.00 -16.75 36.83
N ALA A 112 -14.38 -16.40 37.96
CA ALA A 112 -13.84 -15.06 38.19
C ALA A 112 -12.74 -14.72 37.16
N GLU A 113 -11.81 -15.64 36.90
CA GLU A 113 -10.74 -15.42 35.93
C GLU A 113 -11.24 -15.39 34.47
N ALA A 114 -12.22 -16.24 34.14
CA ALA A 114 -12.89 -16.17 32.85
C ALA A 114 -13.55 -14.81 32.62
N LEU A 115 -14.25 -14.27 33.63
CA LEU A 115 -14.88 -12.94 33.54
C LEU A 115 -13.83 -11.82 33.41
N ARG A 116 -12.72 -11.89 34.17
CA ARG A 116 -11.60 -10.96 34.04
C ARG A 116 -10.99 -10.99 32.65
N THR A 117 -10.80 -12.18 32.08
CA THR A 117 -10.24 -12.35 30.74
C THR A 117 -11.17 -11.77 29.68
N ARG A 118 -12.48 -12.04 29.74
CA ARG A 118 -13.47 -11.43 28.83
C ARG A 118 -13.46 -9.91 28.91
N LYS A 119 -13.41 -9.36 30.13
CA LYS A 119 -13.33 -7.90 30.34
C LYS A 119 -12.07 -7.33 29.67
N ARG A 120 -10.92 -7.98 29.84
CA ARG A 120 -9.66 -7.59 29.17
C ARG A 120 -9.75 -7.66 27.65
N ILE A 121 -10.40 -8.68 27.10
CA ILE A 121 -10.63 -8.81 25.66
C ILE A 121 -11.48 -7.64 25.15
N ALA A 122 -12.57 -7.30 25.85
CA ALA A 122 -13.44 -6.19 25.46
C ALA A 122 -12.75 -4.82 25.55
N GLU A 123 -11.98 -4.56 26.61
CA GLU A 123 -11.18 -3.34 26.76
C GLU A 123 -10.09 -3.24 25.68
N PHE A 124 -9.45 -4.36 25.35
CA PHE A 124 -8.47 -4.44 24.28
C PHE A 124 -9.09 -4.17 22.90
N GLU A 125 -10.22 -4.81 22.60
CA GLU A 125 -10.97 -4.58 21.36
C GLU A 125 -11.31 -3.09 21.19
N GLN A 126 -11.79 -2.45 22.26
CA GLN A 126 -12.10 -1.02 22.26
C GLN A 126 -10.85 -0.18 21.98
N THR A 127 -9.71 -0.51 22.60
CA THR A 127 -8.42 0.19 22.38
C THR A 127 -7.95 0.08 20.92
N VAL A 128 -8.10 -1.11 20.31
CA VAL A 128 -7.75 -1.31 18.90
C VAL A 128 -8.68 -0.50 17.99
N LYS A 129 -9.99 -0.51 18.25
CA LYS A 129 -10.98 0.29 17.49
C LYS A 129 -10.74 1.79 17.60
N GLU A 130 -10.40 2.29 18.79
CA GLU A 130 -10.03 3.69 19.00
C GLU A 130 -8.80 4.06 18.19
N THR A 131 -7.78 3.19 18.19
CA THR A 131 -6.59 3.37 17.36
C THR A 131 -6.97 3.49 15.88
N GLN A 132 -7.77 2.55 15.37
CA GLN A 132 -8.25 2.59 14.00
C GLN A 132 -9.02 3.88 13.67
N SER A 133 -9.92 4.32 14.56
CA SER A 133 -10.72 5.52 14.34
C SER A 133 -9.90 6.83 14.36
N THR A 134 -8.80 6.84 15.10
CA THR A 134 -7.92 8.01 15.23
C THR A 134 -6.88 8.10 14.12
N MET A 135 -6.70 7.04 13.32
CA MET A 135 -5.74 7.03 12.20
C MET A 135 -5.97 8.16 11.21
N ASN A 136 -7.23 8.50 10.91
CA ASN A 136 -7.59 9.56 9.96
C ASN A 136 -7.09 10.97 10.36
N ALA A 137 -6.71 11.17 11.63
CA ALA A 137 -6.19 12.43 12.14
C ALA A 137 -4.66 12.44 12.26
N LEU A 138 -3.97 11.36 11.87
CA LEU A 138 -2.52 11.25 11.95
C LEU A 138 -1.81 11.98 10.81
N ASP A 139 -0.52 12.22 11.03
CA ASP A 139 0.32 13.08 10.19
C ASP A 139 0.45 12.57 8.76
N PHE A 140 0.39 11.26 8.54
CA PHE A 140 0.47 10.65 7.21
C PHE A 140 -0.76 10.91 6.32
N TYR A 141 -1.82 11.54 6.82
CA TYR A 141 -2.94 12.02 6.01
C TYR A 141 -2.85 13.50 5.62
N PHE A 142 -1.78 14.20 6.03
CA PHE A 142 -1.56 15.62 5.72
C PHE A 142 -0.32 15.79 4.83
N PHE A 143 -0.51 16.33 3.62
CA PHE A 143 0.56 16.48 2.64
C PHE A 143 1.66 17.42 3.13
N GLN A 144 1.28 18.52 3.78
CA GLN A 144 2.20 19.60 4.19
C GLN A 144 3.18 19.18 5.28
N ARG A 145 2.89 18.14 6.06
CA ARG A 145 3.82 17.65 7.08
C ARG A 145 5.04 16.96 6.46
N GLY A 146 4.87 16.46 5.24
CA GLY A 146 5.93 15.87 4.46
C GLY A 146 6.17 14.40 4.79
N ILE A 147 7.01 13.78 3.95
CA ILE A 147 7.20 12.33 3.96
C ILE A 147 7.91 11.80 5.21
N HIS A 148 8.82 12.58 5.78
CA HIS A 148 9.58 12.16 6.96
C HIS A 148 8.66 11.95 8.16
N THR A 149 7.86 12.96 8.50
CA THR A 149 6.91 12.90 9.62
C THR A 149 5.81 11.87 9.37
N ALA A 150 5.37 11.71 8.12
CA ALA A 150 4.42 10.66 7.75
C ALA A 150 5.02 9.27 8.02
N THR A 151 6.28 9.05 7.66
CA THR A 151 6.98 7.78 7.87
C THR A 151 7.17 7.49 9.37
N GLU A 152 7.62 8.47 10.15
CA GLU A 152 7.75 8.34 11.60
C GLU A 152 6.39 8.01 12.26
N SER A 153 5.32 8.69 11.83
CA SER A 153 3.97 8.41 12.34
C SER A 153 3.50 7.00 11.98
N MET A 154 3.81 6.50 10.78
CA MET A 154 3.47 5.13 10.37
C MET A 154 4.24 4.10 11.22
N ASP A 155 5.52 4.34 11.48
CA ASP A 155 6.36 3.44 12.27
C ASP A 155 5.89 3.37 13.73
N GLN A 156 5.43 4.49 14.30
CA GLN A 156 4.79 4.50 15.63
C GLN A 156 3.50 3.66 15.67
N VAL A 157 2.67 3.71 14.63
CA VAL A 157 1.46 2.86 14.57
C VAL A 157 1.84 1.39 14.39
N GLU A 158 2.86 1.08 13.59
CA GLU A 158 3.34 -0.29 13.41
C GLU A 158 3.91 -0.88 14.71
N GLU A 159 4.65 -0.11 15.49
CA GLU A 159 5.11 -0.52 16.82
C GLU A 159 3.92 -0.83 17.75
N ARG A 160 2.90 0.01 17.76
CA ARG A 160 1.66 -0.23 18.52
C ARG A 160 0.93 -1.50 18.06
N VAL A 161 0.84 -1.74 16.75
CA VAL A 161 0.23 -2.94 16.20
C VAL A 161 1.03 -4.20 16.54
N THR A 162 2.36 -4.10 16.58
CA THR A 162 3.23 -5.18 17.04
C THR A 162 2.95 -5.53 18.50
N ALA A 163 2.79 -4.51 19.36
CA ALA A 163 2.38 -4.71 20.76
C ALA A 163 0.96 -5.31 20.89
N TYR A 164 0.03 -4.91 20.03
CA TYR A 164 -1.31 -5.52 19.97
C TYR A 164 -1.26 -7.00 19.59
N THR A 165 -0.39 -7.37 18.64
CA THR A 165 -0.21 -8.77 18.24
C THR A 165 0.34 -9.62 19.39
N ALA A 166 1.30 -9.09 20.16
CA ALA A 166 1.78 -9.77 21.37
C ALA A 166 0.65 -9.95 22.41
N THR A 167 -0.15 -8.91 22.63
CA THR A 167 -1.29 -8.94 23.56
C THR A 167 -2.36 -9.95 23.13
N VAL A 168 -2.67 -10.02 21.82
CA VAL A 168 -3.58 -11.02 21.26
C VAL A 168 -3.09 -12.43 21.53
N ASN A 169 -1.81 -12.71 21.32
CA ASN A 169 -1.25 -14.04 21.57
C ASN A 169 -1.40 -14.43 23.05
N GLU A 170 -1.12 -13.51 23.98
CA GLU A 170 -1.33 -13.74 25.41
C GLU A 170 -2.81 -14.04 25.72
N LEU A 171 -3.73 -13.18 25.26
CA LEU A 171 -5.16 -13.36 25.49
C LEU A 171 -5.73 -14.61 24.82
N GLU A 172 -5.18 -15.04 23.69
CA GLU A 172 -5.60 -16.24 22.97
C GLU A 172 -5.23 -17.51 23.74
N THR A 173 -4.05 -17.56 24.37
CA THR A 173 -3.70 -18.68 25.26
C THR A 173 -4.67 -18.79 26.43
N LEU A 174 -5.07 -17.65 27.02
CA LEU A 174 -6.05 -17.60 28.10
C LEU A 174 -7.43 -18.01 27.59
N ALA A 175 -7.93 -17.42 26.52
CA ALA A 175 -9.25 -17.71 25.97
C ALA A 175 -9.39 -19.17 25.52
N SER A 176 -8.32 -19.78 25.01
CA SER A 176 -8.30 -21.20 24.62
C SER A 176 -8.55 -22.13 25.80
N SER A 177 -8.01 -21.79 26.97
CA SER A 177 -8.19 -22.58 28.20
C SER A 177 -9.62 -22.54 28.77
N PHE A 178 -10.39 -21.53 28.37
CA PHE A 178 -11.77 -21.33 28.80
C PHE A 178 -12.80 -21.57 27.68
N GLY A 179 -12.35 -21.80 26.44
CA GLY A 179 -13.20 -22.14 25.30
C GLY A 179 -13.94 -20.96 24.65
N PHE A 180 -13.43 -19.73 24.77
CA PHE A 180 -14.05 -18.54 24.16
C PHE A 180 -13.11 -17.76 23.22
N VAL A 181 -12.21 -18.46 22.52
CA VAL A 181 -11.25 -17.86 21.57
C VAL A 181 -11.93 -17.00 20.50
N GLU A 182 -13.16 -17.36 20.13
CA GLU A 182 -14.00 -16.65 19.18
C GLU A 182 -14.30 -15.19 19.58
N GLU A 183 -14.26 -14.85 20.87
CA GLU A 183 -14.42 -13.47 21.35
C GLU A 183 -13.24 -12.55 20.94
N LEU A 184 -12.08 -13.10 20.55
CA LEU A 184 -10.94 -12.32 20.05
C LEU A 184 -11.02 -12.00 18.55
N VAL A 185 -11.93 -12.62 17.80
CA VAL A 185 -12.05 -12.42 16.34
C VAL A 185 -12.23 -10.94 15.97
N PRO A 186 -13.12 -10.16 16.62
CA PRO A 186 -13.29 -8.75 16.29
C PRO A 186 -12.00 -7.93 16.44
N ALA A 187 -11.24 -8.15 17.51
CA ALA A 187 -9.97 -7.47 17.75
C ALA A 187 -8.92 -7.84 16.69
N LYS A 188 -8.82 -9.13 16.33
CA LYS A 188 -7.94 -9.60 15.25
C LYS A 188 -8.30 -9.00 13.90
N THR A 189 -9.61 -8.91 13.57
CA THR A 189 -10.09 -8.28 12.34
C THR A 189 -9.77 -6.78 12.31
N ALA A 190 -9.94 -6.08 13.43
CA ALA A 190 -9.59 -4.65 13.52
C ALA A 190 -8.08 -4.43 13.35
N ILE A 191 -7.22 -5.26 13.96
CA ILE A 191 -5.76 -5.22 13.75
C ILE A 191 -5.40 -5.45 12.27
N ALA A 192 -6.01 -6.46 11.64
CA ALA A 192 -5.78 -6.72 10.21
C ALA A 192 -6.21 -5.54 9.33
N GLY A 193 -7.30 -4.86 9.67
CA GLY A 193 -7.73 -3.63 9.01
C GLY A 193 -6.74 -2.49 9.15
N ILE A 194 -6.18 -2.27 10.35
CA ILE A 194 -5.13 -1.27 10.59
C ILE A 194 -3.88 -1.58 9.73
N LEU A 195 -3.46 -2.85 9.67
CA LEU A 195 -2.31 -3.26 8.87
C LEU A 195 -2.53 -3.05 7.37
N ASP A 196 -3.71 -3.36 6.84
CA ASP A 196 -4.04 -3.11 5.43
C ASP A 196 -4.04 -1.61 5.13
N GLU A 197 -4.63 -0.80 6.00
CA GLU A 197 -4.64 0.66 5.88
C GLU A 197 -3.22 1.24 5.90
N LEU A 198 -2.38 0.81 6.86
CA LEU A 198 -0.96 1.21 6.92
C LEU A 198 -0.19 0.81 5.66
N ALA A 199 -0.42 -0.39 5.12
CA ALA A 199 0.23 -0.84 3.89
C ALA A 199 -0.18 0.05 2.69
N ASN A 200 -1.46 0.41 2.61
CA ASN A 200 -1.97 1.31 1.57
C ASN A 200 -1.37 2.72 1.69
N VAL A 201 -1.27 3.26 2.91
CA VAL A 201 -0.63 4.56 3.20
C VAL A 201 0.87 4.52 2.86
N ARG A 202 1.59 3.46 3.24
CA ARG A 202 3.00 3.24 2.86
C ARG A 202 3.19 3.26 1.35
N CYS A 203 2.33 2.55 0.63
CA CYS A 203 2.35 2.52 -0.83
C CYS A 203 2.15 3.92 -1.43
N PHE A 204 1.20 4.69 -0.88
CA PHE A 204 0.97 6.08 -1.29
C PHE A 204 2.18 6.99 -1.04
N TRP A 205 2.78 6.95 0.15
CA TRP A 205 3.92 7.81 0.45
C TRP A 205 5.18 7.42 -0.33
N GLU A 206 5.39 6.14 -0.61
CA GLU A 206 6.47 5.68 -1.49
C GLU A 206 6.25 6.13 -2.94
N PHE A 207 5.01 6.09 -3.44
CA PHE A 207 4.65 6.64 -4.74
C PHE A 207 4.86 8.16 -4.80
N THR A 208 4.46 8.85 -3.73
CA THR A 208 4.65 10.30 -3.57
C THR A 208 6.13 10.66 -3.58
N ARG A 209 6.95 9.93 -2.81
CA ARG A 209 8.40 10.10 -2.75
C ARG A 209 9.03 10.06 -4.13
N LYS A 210 8.73 9.00 -4.88
CA LYS A 210 9.29 8.80 -6.23
C LYS A 210 8.83 9.91 -7.18
N SER A 211 7.55 10.26 -7.14
CA SER A 211 7.00 11.32 -7.99
C SER A 211 7.68 12.66 -7.72
N LEU A 212 7.80 13.06 -6.44
CA LEU A 212 8.45 14.30 -6.05
C LEU A 212 9.94 14.29 -6.38
N GLN A 213 10.65 13.18 -6.14
CA GLN A 213 12.05 13.03 -6.51
C GLN A 213 12.26 13.20 -8.02
N THR A 214 11.41 12.59 -8.85
CA THR A 214 11.47 12.76 -10.32
C THR A 214 11.25 14.21 -10.72
N PHE A 215 10.35 14.93 -10.04
CA PHE A 215 10.14 16.36 -10.27
C PHE A 215 11.32 17.21 -9.85
N ASP A 216 11.91 16.94 -8.67
CA ASP A 216 13.11 17.63 -8.22
C ASP A 216 14.27 17.40 -9.19
N GLU A 217 14.49 16.16 -9.64
CA GLU A 217 15.50 15.83 -10.65
C GLU A 217 15.25 16.57 -11.97
N LEU A 218 14.00 16.63 -12.42
CA LEU A 218 13.63 17.35 -13.64
C LEU A 218 13.78 18.87 -13.51
N LEU A 219 13.56 19.44 -12.33
CA LEU A 219 13.77 20.87 -12.10
C LEU A 219 15.24 21.26 -12.20
N GLU A 220 16.15 20.33 -11.88
CA GLU A 220 17.60 20.57 -11.98
C GLU A 220 18.16 20.31 -13.39
N THR A 221 17.39 19.75 -14.33
CA THR A 221 17.86 19.57 -15.72
C THR A 221 17.88 20.91 -16.47
N PRO A 222 18.81 21.09 -17.44
CA PRO A 222 18.80 22.25 -18.33
C PRO A 222 17.48 22.33 -19.07
N TRP A 223 16.78 23.46 -18.97
CA TRP A 223 15.41 23.57 -19.49
C TRP A 223 15.34 23.41 -21.01
N GLY A 224 16.41 23.76 -21.74
CA GLY A 224 16.49 23.56 -23.19
C GLY A 224 16.44 22.09 -23.62
N GLU A 225 16.90 21.17 -22.76
CA GLU A 225 16.95 19.73 -23.02
C GLU A 225 15.65 19.01 -22.59
N VAL A 226 14.76 19.68 -21.87
CA VAL A 226 13.55 19.06 -21.29
C VAL A 226 12.53 18.70 -22.37
N ASP A 227 12.32 17.42 -22.63
CA ASP A 227 11.20 16.97 -23.47
C ASP A 227 9.86 17.10 -22.75
N ALA A 228 9.28 18.31 -22.81
CA ALA A 228 8.01 18.64 -22.15
C ALA A 228 6.85 17.70 -22.55
N LEU A 229 6.80 17.23 -23.80
CA LEU A 229 5.73 16.34 -24.28
C LEU A 229 5.84 14.95 -23.65
N ASN A 230 7.05 14.39 -23.59
CA ASN A 230 7.26 13.09 -22.96
C ASN A 230 7.04 13.16 -21.44
N VAL A 231 7.55 14.20 -20.78
CA VAL A 231 7.30 14.41 -19.35
C VAL A 231 5.80 14.57 -19.07
N GLU A 232 5.05 15.28 -19.92
CA GLU A 232 3.59 15.44 -19.74
C GLU A 232 2.88 14.08 -19.78
N GLN A 233 3.30 13.19 -20.68
CA GLN A 233 2.79 11.81 -20.72
C GLN A 233 3.12 11.04 -19.44
N ASP A 234 4.33 11.20 -18.92
CA ASP A 234 4.75 10.57 -17.66
C ASP A 234 3.95 11.11 -16.47
N VAL A 235 3.69 12.41 -16.39
CA VAL A 235 2.81 13.00 -15.36
C VAL A 235 1.37 12.49 -15.50
N LYS A 236 0.85 12.31 -16.72
CA LYS A 236 -0.45 11.66 -16.96
C LYS A 236 -0.47 10.21 -16.47
N ARG A 237 0.63 9.46 -16.65
CA ARG A 237 0.78 8.10 -16.10
C ARG A 237 0.81 8.12 -14.58
N LEU A 238 1.52 9.07 -13.97
CA LEU A 238 1.52 9.27 -12.52
C LEU A 238 0.12 9.63 -12.00
N GLN A 239 -0.64 10.48 -12.70
CA GLN A 239 -2.02 10.82 -12.33
C GLN A 239 -2.95 9.61 -12.39
N LYS A 240 -2.74 8.71 -13.35
CA LYS A 240 -3.45 7.42 -13.40
C LYS A 240 -3.03 6.50 -12.26
N GLY A 241 -1.73 6.34 -12.03
CA GLY A 241 -1.18 5.53 -10.93
C GLY A 241 -1.70 5.99 -9.56
N LEU A 242 -1.78 7.30 -9.33
CA LEU A 242 -2.37 7.87 -8.11
C LEU A 242 -3.82 7.45 -7.91
N LYS A 243 -4.63 7.31 -8.97
CA LYS A 243 -6.03 6.86 -8.87
C LYS A 243 -6.17 5.38 -8.53
N ASP A 244 -5.17 4.57 -8.86
CA ASP A 244 -5.15 3.12 -8.60
C ASP A 244 -4.72 2.79 -7.16
N LEU A 245 -4.17 3.76 -6.43
CA LEU A 245 -3.82 3.60 -5.02
C LEU A 245 -5.06 3.53 -4.12
N LYS A 246 -5.01 2.63 -3.14
CA LYS A 246 -6.09 2.38 -2.16
C LYS A 246 -6.03 3.34 -0.97
N ILE A 247 -5.95 4.63 -1.22
CA ILE A 247 -6.01 5.68 -0.20
C ILE A 247 -7.29 6.50 -0.34
N ASP A 248 -7.80 7.08 0.74
CA ASP A 248 -8.94 7.98 0.66
C ASP A 248 -8.60 9.20 -0.22
N ARG A 249 -9.33 9.34 -1.32
CA ARG A 249 -9.14 10.43 -2.28
C ARG A 249 -9.53 11.80 -1.72
N LYS A 250 -10.20 11.84 -0.57
CA LYS A 250 -10.59 13.06 0.13
C LYS A 250 -9.55 13.50 1.17
N CYS A 251 -8.57 12.65 1.49
CA CYS A 251 -7.55 13.03 2.46
C CYS A 251 -6.63 14.10 1.88
N ASP A 252 -6.10 14.96 2.76
CA ASP A 252 -5.25 16.08 2.37
C ASP A 252 -3.96 15.60 1.66
N ALA A 253 -3.37 14.49 2.12
CA ALA A 253 -2.22 13.85 1.47
C ALA A 253 -2.48 13.55 -0.02
N TYR A 254 -3.61 12.90 -0.34
CA TYR A 254 -3.98 12.60 -1.72
C TYR A 254 -4.20 13.88 -2.54
N LEU A 255 -4.94 14.83 -1.97
CA LEU A 255 -5.25 16.10 -2.63
C LEU A 255 -3.99 16.91 -2.92
N GLY A 256 -3.03 16.94 -2.00
CA GLY A 256 -1.76 17.66 -2.17
C GLY A 256 -0.91 17.10 -3.31
N LEU A 257 -0.77 15.77 -3.41
CA LEU A 257 -0.08 15.18 -4.57
C LEU A 257 -0.88 15.39 -5.86
N HIS A 258 -2.21 15.23 -5.82
CA HIS A 258 -3.06 15.44 -6.99
C HIS A 258 -2.96 16.88 -7.53
N GLU A 259 -2.95 17.88 -6.66
CA GLU A 259 -2.73 19.28 -7.02
C GLU A 259 -1.33 19.50 -7.61
N THR A 260 -0.31 18.88 -7.02
CA THR A 260 1.07 18.93 -7.54
C THR A 260 1.11 18.41 -8.99
N LEU A 261 0.54 17.22 -9.24
CA LEU A 261 0.46 16.65 -10.60
C LEU A 261 -0.33 17.56 -11.55
N LYS A 262 -1.43 18.16 -11.09
CA LYS A 262 -2.23 19.09 -11.89
C LYS A 262 -1.43 20.35 -12.28
N ARG A 263 -0.62 20.90 -11.37
CA ARG A 263 0.26 22.05 -11.67
C ARG A 263 1.28 21.69 -12.75
N TRP A 264 1.91 20.51 -12.65
CA TRP A 264 2.82 20.02 -13.68
C TRP A 264 2.16 19.87 -15.05
N LEU A 265 0.91 19.39 -15.12
CA LEU A 265 0.17 19.27 -16.39
C LEU A 265 -0.20 20.61 -17.03
N VAL A 266 -0.18 21.70 -16.27
CA VAL A 266 -0.35 23.08 -16.79
C VAL A 266 1.00 23.70 -17.14
N PHE A 267 2.02 23.43 -16.32
CA PHE A 267 3.37 23.97 -16.51
C PHE A 267 4.05 23.42 -17.77
N LEU A 268 3.95 22.12 -18.04
CA LEU A 268 4.66 21.47 -19.15
C LEU A 268 4.24 21.98 -20.55
N PRO A 269 2.94 22.18 -20.86
CA PRO A 269 2.53 22.84 -22.09
C PRO A 269 3.15 24.24 -22.26
N LEU A 270 3.18 25.05 -21.20
CA LEU A 270 3.80 26.39 -21.25
C LEU A 270 5.30 26.28 -21.55
N VAL A 271 6.01 25.32 -20.94
CA VAL A 271 7.42 25.06 -21.24
C VAL A 271 7.61 24.67 -22.71
N ALA A 272 6.72 23.84 -23.27
CA ALA A 272 6.78 23.45 -24.67
C ALA A 272 6.60 24.65 -25.62
N GLU A 273 5.65 25.53 -25.33
CA GLU A 273 5.41 26.75 -26.12
C GLU A 273 6.56 27.76 -26.03
N LEU A 274 7.12 27.95 -24.84
CA LEU A 274 8.22 28.87 -24.61
C LEU A 274 9.52 28.43 -25.25
N ARG A 275 9.69 27.12 -25.44
CA ARG A 275 10.84 26.54 -26.14
C ARG A 275 10.69 26.57 -27.66
N ASP A 276 9.57 27.05 -28.19
CA ASP A 276 9.42 27.19 -29.64
C ASP A 276 10.53 28.10 -30.20
N GLY A 277 11.15 27.70 -31.31
CA GLY A 277 12.24 28.44 -31.94
C GLY A 277 11.83 29.84 -32.46
N ALA A 278 10.53 30.13 -32.50
CA ALA A 278 9.99 31.45 -32.79
C ALA A 278 10.23 32.45 -31.64
N MET A 279 10.46 31.98 -30.41
CA MET A 279 10.73 32.83 -29.25
C MET A 279 12.10 33.50 -29.37
N ARG A 280 12.14 34.83 -29.17
CA ARG A 280 13.33 35.68 -29.33
C ARG A 280 13.45 36.64 -28.16
N GLU A 281 14.61 37.29 -28.05
CA GLU A 281 14.93 38.22 -26.95
C GLU A 281 13.82 39.25 -26.69
N ARG A 282 13.19 39.80 -27.75
CA ARG A 282 12.05 40.73 -27.61
C ARG A 282 10.82 40.10 -26.93
N HIS A 283 10.49 38.86 -27.26
CA HIS A 283 9.36 38.12 -26.69
C HIS A 283 9.64 37.76 -25.22
N TRP A 284 10.87 37.33 -24.94
CA TRP A 284 11.33 37.08 -23.57
C TRP A 284 11.32 38.33 -22.71
N ALA A 285 11.79 39.48 -23.23
CA ALA A 285 11.78 40.74 -22.50
C ALA A 285 10.35 41.21 -22.16
N GLU A 286 9.39 40.99 -23.05
CA GLU A 286 7.98 41.27 -22.80
C GLU A 286 7.38 40.33 -21.74
N LEU A 287 7.65 39.03 -21.87
CA LEU A 287 7.17 38.04 -20.92
C LEU A 287 7.71 38.31 -19.51
N LEU A 288 9.02 38.57 -19.37
CA LEU A 288 9.66 38.92 -18.11
C LEU A 288 9.12 40.23 -17.52
N ARG A 289 8.65 41.16 -18.35
CA ARG A 289 7.96 42.36 -17.88
C ARG A 289 6.59 42.03 -17.27
N VAL A 290 5.81 41.15 -17.91
CA VAL A 290 4.50 40.72 -17.42
C VAL A 290 4.63 40.00 -16.07
N VAL A 291 5.63 39.14 -15.93
CA VAL A 291 5.86 38.37 -14.70
C VAL A 291 6.71 39.10 -13.66
N HIS A 292 7.05 40.38 -13.91
CA HIS A 292 7.86 41.22 -13.01
C HIS A 292 9.26 40.66 -12.69
N ALA A 293 9.87 39.92 -13.61
CA ALA A 293 11.17 39.25 -13.48
C ALA A 293 12.21 39.78 -14.48
N GLN A 294 12.28 41.11 -14.65
CA GLN A 294 13.08 41.77 -15.70
C GLN A 294 14.60 41.61 -15.54
N CYS A 295 15.08 41.16 -14.38
CA CYS A 295 16.50 40.90 -14.11
C CYS A 295 16.92 39.46 -14.43
N THR A 296 16.01 38.60 -14.90
CA THR A 296 16.30 37.20 -15.21
C THR A 296 16.84 37.07 -16.63
N GLU A 297 18.07 36.60 -16.79
CA GLU A 297 18.60 36.21 -18.11
C GLU A 297 18.15 34.79 -18.43
N ILE A 298 17.50 34.61 -19.59
CA ILE A 298 17.03 33.30 -20.05
C ILE A 298 18.10 32.68 -20.95
N SER A 299 18.65 31.54 -20.52
CA SER A 299 19.61 30.73 -21.27
C SER A 299 19.14 29.29 -21.34
N ASN A 300 19.39 28.59 -22.44
CA ASN A 300 19.01 27.17 -22.60
C ASN A 300 19.71 26.24 -21.59
N GLU A 301 20.85 26.68 -21.04
CA GLU A 301 21.63 25.93 -20.04
C GLU A 301 21.10 26.12 -18.61
N MET A 302 20.20 27.07 -18.37
CA MET A 302 19.66 27.31 -17.03
C MET A 302 18.76 26.14 -16.59
N PRO A 303 18.70 25.82 -15.29
CA PRO A 303 17.84 24.76 -14.79
C PRO A 303 16.37 25.11 -14.98
N LEU A 304 15.54 24.11 -15.29
CA LEU A 304 14.08 24.25 -15.46
C LEU A 304 13.42 24.91 -14.25
N LYS A 305 13.97 24.70 -13.05
CA LYS A 305 13.58 25.37 -11.80
C LYS A 305 13.48 26.88 -11.92
N THR A 306 14.34 27.50 -12.71
CA THR A 306 14.32 28.96 -12.88
C THR A 306 13.08 29.41 -13.66
N ILE A 307 12.64 28.60 -14.64
CA ILE A 307 11.39 28.85 -15.37
C ILE A 307 10.17 28.56 -14.49
N GLU A 308 10.24 27.51 -13.66
CA GLU A 308 9.19 27.18 -12.69
C GLU A 308 8.96 28.31 -11.67
N GLN A 309 10.04 28.94 -11.19
CA GLN A 309 9.99 30.06 -10.25
C GLN A 309 9.32 31.32 -10.80
N LEU A 310 9.19 31.46 -12.12
CA LEU A 310 8.43 32.54 -12.74
C LEU A 310 6.91 32.36 -12.57
N GLN A 311 6.47 31.18 -12.11
CA GLN A 311 5.07 30.87 -11.81
C GLN A 311 4.11 31.16 -12.96
N LEU A 312 4.55 30.84 -14.18
CA LEU A 312 3.88 31.18 -15.45
C LEU A 312 2.44 30.63 -15.55
N TRP A 313 2.11 29.61 -14.77
CA TRP A 313 0.73 29.10 -14.64
C TRP A 313 -0.27 30.15 -14.14
N SER A 314 0.19 31.21 -13.45
CA SER A 314 -0.66 32.32 -13.00
C SER A 314 -0.89 33.37 -14.10
N PHE A 315 -0.12 33.29 -15.20
CA PHE A 315 -0.11 34.24 -16.32
C PHE A 315 -0.31 33.53 -17.67
N GLN A 316 -1.10 32.45 -17.70
CA GLN A 316 -1.32 31.63 -18.91
C GLN A 316 -1.72 32.48 -20.13
N GLY A 317 -2.74 33.33 -20.02
CA GLY A 317 -3.22 34.15 -21.14
C GLY A 317 -2.12 35.04 -21.77
N PRO A 318 -1.40 35.86 -20.98
CA PRO A 318 -0.27 36.62 -21.51
C PRO A 318 0.85 35.77 -22.11
N VAL A 319 1.14 34.60 -21.54
CA VAL A 319 2.17 33.69 -22.07
C VAL A 319 1.73 33.17 -23.45
N GLU A 320 0.50 32.69 -23.57
CA GLU A 320 -0.10 32.22 -24.82
C GLU A 320 -0.12 33.31 -25.90
N GLU A 321 -0.51 34.54 -25.55
CA GLU A 321 -0.55 35.67 -26.48
C GLU A 321 0.84 35.99 -27.04
N ILE A 322 1.88 36.00 -26.19
CA ILE A 322 3.25 36.28 -26.59
C ILE A 322 3.82 35.14 -27.44
N THR A 323 3.58 33.88 -27.06
CA THR A 323 4.10 32.72 -27.80
C THR A 323 3.41 32.58 -29.16
N ASP A 324 2.11 32.86 -29.26
CA ASP A 324 1.38 32.83 -30.53
C ASP A 324 1.80 33.97 -31.46
N ARG A 325 2.00 35.19 -30.92
CA ARG A 325 2.54 36.29 -31.72
C ARG A 325 3.94 35.97 -32.24
N ALA A 326 4.79 35.36 -31.41
CA ALA A 326 6.11 34.92 -31.83
C ALA A 326 6.04 33.93 -33.01
N LYS A 327 5.16 32.92 -32.94
CA LYS A 327 4.94 31.95 -34.02
C LYS A 327 4.44 32.61 -35.30
N GLN A 328 3.48 33.53 -35.19
CA GLN A 328 2.96 34.28 -36.34
C GLN A 328 4.05 35.12 -37.01
N GLU A 329 4.86 35.84 -36.23
CA GLU A 329 6.00 36.60 -36.73
C GLU A 329 7.01 35.71 -37.47
N ALA A 330 7.31 34.51 -36.94
CA ALA A 330 8.21 33.56 -37.59
C ALA A 330 7.66 33.06 -38.94
N VAL A 331 6.34 32.84 -39.04
CA VAL A 331 5.69 32.50 -40.32
C VAL A 331 5.78 33.66 -41.30
N MET A 332 5.49 34.89 -40.86
CA MET A 332 5.60 36.08 -41.70
C MET A 332 7.01 36.27 -42.25
N GLU A 333 8.04 36.10 -41.42
CA GLU A 333 9.43 36.21 -41.85
C GLU A 333 9.82 35.14 -42.88
N LYS A 334 9.35 33.91 -42.70
CA LYS A 334 9.56 32.84 -43.70
C LYS A 334 8.87 33.18 -45.03
N THR A 335 7.67 33.73 -44.99
CA THR A 335 6.96 34.21 -46.18
C THR A 335 7.73 35.35 -46.85
N LEU A 336 8.24 36.33 -46.09
CA LEU A 336 9.04 37.42 -46.64
C LEU A 336 10.34 36.93 -47.30
N GLN A 337 11.04 35.96 -46.67
CA GLN A 337 12.23 35.34 -47.26
C GLN A 337 11.91 34.59 -48.55
N MET A 338 10.78 33.87 -48.60
CA MET A 338 10.31 33.21 -49.81
C MET A 338 10.03 34.24 -50.90
N LEU A 339 9.32 35.33 -50.58
CA LEU A 339 9.03 36.40 -51.54
C LEU A 339 10.31 37.01 -52.10
N GLU A 340 11.27 37.35 -51.23
CA GLU A 340 12.57 37.90 -51.65
C GLU A 340 13.31 36.92 -52.56
N ALA A 341 13.40 35.65 -52.18
CA ALA A 341 14.06 34.62 -52.98
C ALA A 341 13.40 34.47 -54.36
N THR A 342 12.07 34.38 -54.43
CA THR A 342 11.34 34.30 -55.69
C THR A 342 11.62 35.52 -56.57
N TRP A 343 11.42 36.74 -56.06
CA TRP A 343 11.59 37.96 -56.86
C TRP A 343 13.04 38.28 -57.21
N SER A 344 14.01 37.67 -56.53
CA SER A 344 15.43 37.77 -56.88
C SER A 344 15.81 36.96 -58.13
N GLU A 345 15.03 35.92 -58.45
CA GLU A 345 15.31 34.99 -59.54
C GLU A 345 14.39 35.18 -60.76
N VAL A 346 13.24 35.84 -60.60
CA VAL A 346 12.28 36.05 -61.70
C VAL A 346 12.92 36.87 -62.84
N PRO A 347 13.14 36.25 -64.02
CA PRO A 347 13.69 36.97 -65.15
C PRO A 347 12.59 37.76 -65.86
N PHE A 348 12.99 38.85 -66.52
CA PHE A 348 12.13 39.44 -67.55
C PHE A 348 12.37 38.70 -68.87
N ASP A 349 11.31 38.12 -69.43
CA ASP A 349 11.39 37.54 -70.77
C ASP A 349 11.51 38.67 -71.79
N LEU A 350 12.52 38.57 -72.65
CA LEU A 350 12.84 39.58 -73.65
C LEU A 350 12.66 38.98 -75.04
N GLU A 351 11.79 39.58 -75.84
CA GLU A 351 11.52 39.15 -77.21
C GLU A 351 11.87 40.27 -78.21
N ARG A 352 12.59 39.94 -79.28
CA ARG A 352 12.91 40.91 -80.33
C ARG A 352 11.68 41.16 -81.20
N HIS A 353 11.34 42.43 -81.42
CA HIS A 353 10.23 42.78 -82.30
C HIS A 353 10.63 42.67 -83.77
N LYS A 354 10.28 41.55 -84.40
CA LYS A 354 10.50 41.29 -85.84
C LYS A 354 11.98 41.51 -86.22
N ASP A 355 12.24 42.17 -87.34
CA ASP A 355 13.60 42.49 -87.81
C ASP A 355 14.16 43.81 -87.26
N THR A 356 13.64 44.33 -86.15
CA THR A 356 14.10 45.59 -85.54
C THR A 356 15.03 45.34 -84.35
N ASP A 357 15.89 46.30 -84.03
CA ASP A 357 16.74 46.26 -82.83
C ASP A 357 15.97 46.57 -81.53
N VAL A 358 14.64 46.62 -81.57
CA VAL A 358 13.80 46.87 -80.41
C VAL A 358 13.53 45.56 -79.67
N VAL A 359 13.87 45.53 -78.39
CA VAL A 359 13.58 44.44 -77.46
C VAL A 359 12.29 44.77 -76.71
N LEU A 360 11.28 43.91 -76.83
CA LEU A 360 10.04 43.99 -76.08
C LEU A 360 10.14 43.13 -74.82
N LEU A 361 9.54 43.63 -73.75
CA LEU A 361 9.30 42.85 -72.55
C LEU A 361 8.13 41.92 -72.83
N ASN A 362 8.37 40.62 -72.83
CA ASN A 362 7.33 39.63 -72.74
C ASN A 362 7.10 39.35 -71.25
N THR A 363 5.87 39.51 -70.77
CA THR A 363 5.53 39.18 -69.39
C THR A 363 4.31 38.31 -69.46
N THR A 364 4.47 37.07 -69.01
CA THR A 364 3.40 36.08 -69.00
C THR A 364 2.31 36.49 -68.01
N GLU A 365 1.06 36.09 -68.28
CA GLU A 365 -0.07 36.27 -67.37
C GLU A 365 0.22 35.63 -66.00
N GLU A 366 0.91 34.49 -65.99
CA GLU A 366 1.38 33.78 -64.79
C GLU A 366 2.26 34.67 -63.87
N ASN A 367 3.14 35.51 -64.43
CA ASN A 367 3.97 36.42 -63.63
C ASN A 367 3.15 37.54 -62.98
N PHE A 368 2.07 37.98 -63.63
CA PHE A 368 1.15 38.97 -63.07
C PHE A 368 0.24 38.36 -62.00
N GLU A 369 -0.28 37.15 -62.22
CA GLU A 369 -1.07 36.43 -61.21
C GLU A 369 -0.24 36.18 -59.94
N MET A 370 1.01 35.73 -60.08
CA MET A 370 1.94 35.55 -58.96
C MET A 370 2.23 36.89 -58.25
N LEU A 371 2.35 38.00 -58.98
CA LEU A 371 2.50 39.33 -58.39
C LEU A 371 1.30 39.73 -57.55
N GLU A 372 0.09 39.56 -58.08
CA GLU A 372 -1.14 39.88 -57.35
C GLU A 372 -1.30 39.02 -56.10
N GLU A 373 -1.04 37.72 -56.20
CA GLU A 373 -1.06 36.80 -55.04
C GLU A 373 -0.05 37.23 -53.96
N HIS A 374 1.19 37.51 -54.35
CA HIS A 374 2.23 37.96 -53.43
C HIS A 374 1.92 39.33 -52.81
N LEU A 375 1.27 40.23 -53.55
CA LEU A 375 0.77 41.50 -53.01
C LEU A 375 -0.31 41.28 -51.95
N VAL A 376 -1.24 40.33 -52.18
CA VAL A 376 -2.24 39.95 -51.18
C VAL A 376 -1.58 39.39 -49.91
N HIS A 377 -0.55 38.54 -50.04
CA HIS A 377 0.23 38.07 -48.89
C HIS A 377 0.83 39.24 -48.08
N CYS A 378 1.44 40.22 -48.74
CA CYS A 378 1.98 41.41 -48.08
C CYS A 378 0.89 42.27 -47.41
N GLN A 379 -0.25 42.46 -48.07
CA GLN A 379 -1.38 43.21 -47.49
C GLN A 379 -1.94 42.53 -46.23
N ASN A 380 -2.04 41.20 -46.25
CA ASN A 380 -2.45 40.42 -45.08
C ASN A 380 -1.45 40.55 -43.92
N MET A 381 -0.14 40.56 -44.19
CA MET A 381 0.87 40.77 -43.14
C MET A 381 0.82 42.18 -42.53
N ILE A 382 0.54 43.22 -43.31
CA ILE A 382 0.42 44.61 -42.80
C ILE A 382 -0.81 44.77 -41.90
N THR A 383 -1.88 44.04 -42.21
CA THR A 383 -3.16 44.13 -41.48
C THR A 383 -3.22 43.21 -40.26
N SER A 384 -2.43 42.13 -40.25
CA SER A 384 -2.22 41.29 -39.08
C SER A 384 -1.38 42.06 -38.07
N ARG A 385 -1.91 42.22 -36.85
CA ARG A 385 -1.23 42.90 -35.75
C ARG A 385 -0.51 41.92 -34.84
#